data_AF-A0A7C6R4N6-F1
#
_entry.id   AF-A0A7C6R4N6-F1
#
_cell.length_a   1.000
_cell.length_b   1.000
_cell.length_c   1.000
_cell.angle_alpha   90.00
_cell.angle_beta   90.00
_cell.angle_gamma   90.00
#
_symmetry.space_group_name_H-M   'P 1'
#
loop_
_entity.id
_entity.type
_entity.pdbx_description
1 polymer ?
#
loop_
_entity_poly.entity_id
_entity_poly.type
_entity_poly.pdbx_seq_one_letter_code
_entity_poly.pdbx_strand_id
1 'polypeptide(L)'
;TIEGGTRLARILGSGIRRVNSFHHQAVRRVAPGFKVAARATDGIIEAIEYSGPAFVLGVQWHPETMWERDGTALDLFKALVKVAVNFSGGA
;
A
#
# COMPACT_ATOMS: atom_id res chain seq x y z
N THR A 1 -5.31 7.78 6.43
CA THR A 1 -4.61 8.84 5.69
C THR A 1 -3.41 8.27 4.99
N ILE A 2 -3.35 8.42 3.67
CA ILE A 2 -2.21 8.06 2.84
C ILE A 2 -1.22 9.23 2.86
N GLU A 3 0.03 8.94 3.20
CA GLU A 3 1.14 9.89 3.30
C GLU A 3 1.56 10.37 1.91
N GLY A 4 1.82 11.68 1.77
CA GLY A 4 2.33 12.25 0.52
C GLY A 4 3.73 11.75 0.15
N GLY A 5 4.08 11.79 -1.13
CA GLY A 5 5.42 11.36 -1.60
C GLY A 5 5.68 9.85 -1.50
N THR A 6 4.63 9.05 -1.28
CA THR A 6 4.69 7.60 -1.24
C THR A 6 4.33 6.98 -2.58
N ARG A 7 4.75 5.73 -2.82
CA ARG A 7 4.29 4.93 -3.95
C ARG A 7 2.79 4.67 -3.84
N LEU A 8 2.28 4.41 -2.64
CA LEU A 8 0.84 4.29 -2.40
C LEU A 8 0.08 5.55 -2.83
N ALA A 9 0.55 6.75 -2.46
CA ALA A 9 -0.07 8.01 -2.89
C ALA A 9 -0.05 8.22 -4.40
N ARG A 10 0.98 7.72 -5.10
CA ARG A 10 1.02 7.76 -6.58
C ARG A 10 -0.02 6.84 -7.23
N ILE A 11 -0.49 5.81 -6.52
CA ILE A 11 -1.50 4.87 -7.02
C ILE A 11 -2.92 5.34 -6.65
N LEU A 12 -3.14 5.73 -5.39
CA LEU A 12 -4.47 5.97 -4.83
C LEU A 12 -4.78 7.45 -4.52
N GLY A 13 -3.81 8.35 -4.69
CA GLY A 13 -3.83 9.70 -4.16
C GLY A 13 -3.40 9.75 -2.68
N SER A 14 -2.91 10.91 -2.24
CA SER A 14 -2.67 11.19 -0.81
C SER A 14 -3.96 11.64 -0.12
N GLY A 15 -4.00 11.57 1.21
CA GLY A 15 -5.12 12.04 2.02
C GLY A 15 -6.01 10.92 2.59
N ILE A 16 -7.25 11.26 2.95
CA ILE A 16 -8.14 10.34 3.66
C ILE A 16 -8.76 9.33 2.69
N ARG A 17 -8.73 8.06 3.08
CA ARG A 17 -9.34 6.95 2.34
C ARG A 17 -10.11 6.06 3.31
N ARG A 18 -11.30 5.60 2.91
CA ARG A 18 -12.03 4.55 3.62
C ARG A 18 -11.59 3.20 3.07
N VAL A 19 -11.26 2.30 3.98
CA VAL A 19 -10.86 0.91 3.71
C VAL A 19 -11.60 -0.02 4.66
N ASN A 20 -11.62 -1.32 4.37
CA ASN A 20 -12.09 -2.33 5.32
C ASN A 20 -11.00 -2.65 6.36
N SER A 21 -11.36 -3.37 7.42
CA SER A 21 -10.44 -3.79 8.47
C SER A 21 -10.88 -5.13 9.04
N PHE A 22 -10.00 -6.13 8.95
CA PHE A 22 -10.21 -7.50 9.42
C PHE A 22 -8.92 -8.08 10.02
N HIS A 23 -8.34 -7.39 11.00
CA HIS A 23 -7.07 -7.82 11.60
C HIS A 23 -7.04 -7.54 13.11
N HIS A 24 -6.49 -8.47 13.87
CA HIS A 24 -6.27 -8.32 15.33
C HIS A 24 -4.84 -7.88 15.66
N GLN A 25 -3.98 -7.82 14.65
CA GLN A 25 -2.57 -7.45 14.78
C GLN A 25 -2.27 -6.29 13.83
N ALA A 26 -1.22 -5.53 14.16
CA ALA A 26 -0.77 -4.40 13.37
C ALA A 26 0.75 -4.23 13.52
N VAL A 27 1.35 -3.54 12.55
CA VAL A 27 2.77 -3.19 12.60
C VAL A 27 3.04 -2.24 13.76
N ARG A 28 3.81 -2.68 14.75
CA ARG A 28 4.27 -1.84 15.87
C ARG A 28 5.49 -0.98 15.51
N ARG A 29 6.44 -1.55 14.77
CA ARG A 29 7.69 -0.88 14.37
C ARG A 29 8.04 -1.27 12.93
N VAL A 30 8.22 -0.26 12.09
CA VAL A 30 8.67 -0.45 10.70
C VAL A 30 10.15 -0.78 10.68
N ALA A 31 10.54 -1.78 9.89
CA ALA A 31 11.93 -2.20 9.74
C ALA A 31 12.76 -1.16 8.96
N PRO A 32 14.09 -1.09 9.17
CA PRO A 32 14.97 -0.28 8.33
C PRO A 32 14.78 -0.57 6.83
N GLY A 33 14.89 0.47 6.00
CA GLY A 33 14.64 0.37 4.55
C GLY A 33 13.18 0.50 4.15
N PHE A 34 12.22 0.39 5.08
CA PHE A 34 10.80 0.64 4.84
C PHE A 34 10.37 1.98 5.44
N LYS A 35 9.28 2.53 4.89
CA LYS A 35 8.61 3.72 5.43
C LYS A 35 7.11 3.49 5.53
N VAL A 36 6.46 4.25 6.41
CA VAL A 36 5.00 4.26 6.54
C VAL A 36 4.40 4.95 5.31
N ALA A 37 3.40 4.30 4.71
CA ALA A 37 2.68 4.83 3.56
C ALA A 37 1.25 5.26 3.89
N ALA A 38 0.63 4.69 4.94
CA ALA A 38 -0.66 5.12 5.44
C ALA A 38 -0.82 4.83 6.94
N ARG A 39 -1.64 5.66 7.59
CA ARG A 39 -2.09 5.47 8.99
C ARG A 39 -3.59 5.61 9.13
N ALA A 40 -4.21 4.84 10.01
CA ALA A 40 -5.56 5.08 10.50
C ALA A 40 -5.58 6.28 11.48
N THR A 41 -6.77 6.77 11.83
CA THR A 41 -6.95 7.95 12.72
C THR A 41 -6.49 7.70 14.15
N ASP A 42 -6.41 6.43 14.57
CA ASP A 42 -5.88 5.99 15.85
C ASP A 42 -4.35 5.76 15.83
N GLY A 43 -3.70 6.01 14.69
CA GLY A 43 -2.26 5.88 14.50
C GLY A 43 -1.78 4.50 14.04
N ILE A 44 -2.67 3.51 13.91
CA ILE A 44 -2.33 2.19 13.36
C ILE A 44 -1.74 2.35 11.97
N ILE A 45 -0.63 1.65 11.71
CA ILE A 45 0.01 1.64 10.40
C ILE A 45 -0.80 0.74 9.47
N GLU A 46 -1.37 1.34 8.43
CA GLU A 46 -2.24 0.68 7.45
C GLU A 46 -1.49 0.32 6.17
N ALA A 47 -0.34 0.93 5.92
CA ALA A 47 0.51 0.55 4.80
C ALA A 47 1.98 0.88 5.05
N ILE A 48 2.86 0.05 4.49
CA ILE A 48 4.30 0.27 4.43
C ILE A 48 4.81 0.03 3.01
N GLU A 49 5.90 0.70 2.65
CA GLU A 49 6.56 0.48 1.36
C GLU A 49 8.09 0.52 1.52
N TYR A 50 8.78 -0.20 0.64
CA TYR A 50 10.23 -0.15 0.57
C TYR A 50 10.68 1.19 0.01
N SER A 51 11.72 1.77 0.62
CA SER A 51 12.25 3.08 0.24
C SER A 51 13.17 3.02 -0.97
N GLY A 52 13.68 1.83 -1.30
CA GLY A 52 14.53 1.63 -2.48
C GLY A 52 13.75 1.54 -3.79
N PRO A 53 14.46 1.22 -4.90
CA PRO A 53 13.88 1.26 -6.25
C PRO A 53 12.85 0.15 -6.50
N ALA A 54 13.04 -1.02 -5.87
CA ALA A 54 12.16 -2.18 -6.03
C ALA A 54 10.71 -1.87 -5.63
N PHE A 55 9.76 -2.48 -6.34
CA PHE A 55 8.35 -2.38 -5.99
C PHE A 55 8.03 -3.35 -4.86
N VAL A 56 7.94 -2.81 -3.65
CA VAL A 56 7.47 -3.53 -2.47
C VAL A 56 6.50 -2.61 -1.73
N LEU A 57 5.25 -3.03 -1.65
CA LEU A 57 4.15 -2.30 -1.03
C LEU A 57 3.28 -3.31 -0.27
N GLY A 58 3.05 -3.05 1.01
CA GLY A 58 2.14 -3.81 1.84
C GLY A 58 1.03 -2.90 2.37
N VAL A 59 -0.20 -3.40 2.33
CA VAL A 59 -1.39 -2.77 2.92
C VAL A 59 -1.99 -3.73 3.93
N GLN A 60 -2.57 -3.19 5.00
CA GLN A 60 -3.14 -3.99 6.09
C GLN A 60 -4.61 -4.34 5.85
N TRP A 61 -5.33 -3.52 5.09
CA TRP A 61 -6.69 -3.79 4.62
C TRP A 61 -6.71 -4.82 3.48
N HIS A 62 -7.91 -5.21 3.06
CA HIS A 62 -8.17 -6.28 2.09
C HIS A 62 -8.70 -5.70 0.75
N PRO A 63 -7.84 -5.17 -0.14
CA PRO A 63 -8.27 -4.59 -1.42
C PRO A 63 -8.93 -5.62 -2.36
N GLU A 64 -8.62 -6.90 -2.22
CA GLU A 64 -9.22 -8.01 -2.98
C GLU A 64 -10.72 -8.21 -2.72
N THR A 65 -11.22 -7.70 -1.60
CA THR A 65 -12.67 -7.75 -1.28
C THR A 65 -13.39 -6.44 -1.59
N MET A 66 -12.66 -5.42 -2.08
CA MET A 66 -13.18 -4.07 -2.33
C MET A 66 -13.31 -3.72 -3.82
N TRP A 67 -12.55 -4.39 -4.70
CA TRP A 67 -12.38 -3.95 -6.09
C TRP A 67 -13.66 -3.87 -6.92
N GLU A 68 -14.68 -4.68 -6.62
CA GLU A 68 -15.98 -4.62 -7.32
C GLU A 68 -16.75 -3.32 -7.03
N ARG A 69 -16.50 -2.69 -5.88
CA ARG A 69 -17.25 -1.51 -5.39
C ARG A 69 -16.39 -0.26 -5.34
N ASP A 70 -15.07 -0.40 -5.20
CA ASP A 70 -14.09 0.68 -5.26
C ASP A 70 -13.04 0.33 -6.33
N GLY A 71 -13.17 0.95 -7.51
CA GLY A 71 -12.27 0.73 -8.64
C GLY A 71 -10.80 1.06 -8.33
N THR A 72 -10.51 1.83 -7.28
CA THR A 72 -9.13 2.11 -6.88
C THR A 72 -8.46 0.96 -6.14
N ALA A 73 -9.25 0.06 -5.52
CA ALA A 73 -8.68 -1.15 -4.96
C ALA A 73 -8.07 -2.03 -6.07
N LEU A 74 -8.66 -2.01 -7.28
CA LEU A 74 -8.09 -2.65 -8.46
C LEU A 74 -6.78 -1.97 -8.91
N ASP A 75 -6.61 -0.67 -8.69
CA ASP A 75 -5.42 0.06 -9.14
C ASP A 75 -4.14 -0.38 -8.41
N LEU A 76 -4.25 -0.89 -7.18
CA LEU A 76 -3.13 -1.56 -6.49
C LEU A 76 -2.65 -2.79 -7.26
N PHE A 77 -3.57 -3.63 -7.72
CA PHE A 77 -3.25 -4.82 -8.50
C PHE A 77 -2.73 -4.45 -9.89
N LYS A 78 -3.32 -3.46 -10.56
CA LYS A 78 -2.79 -2.95 -11.83
C LYS A 78 -1.36 -2.43 -11.68
N ALA A 79 -1.05 -1.74 -10.58
CA ALA A 79 0.29 -1.25 -10.31
C ALA A 79 1.30 -2.40 -10.14
N LEU A 80 0.92 -3.46 -9.42
CA LEU A 80 1.73 -4.68 -9.29
C LEU A 80 1.98 -5.33 -10.66
N VAL A 81 0.93 -5.57 -11.45
CA VAL A 81 1.04 -6.18 -12.79
C VAL A 81 1.91 -5.34 -13.71
N LYS A 82 1.74 -4.01 -13.71
CA LYS A 82 2.54 -3.09 -14.52
C LYS A 82 4.03 -3.22 -14.21
N VAL A 83 4.40 -3.36 -12.94
CA VAL A 83 5.81 -3.55 -12.58
C VAL A 83 6.31 -4.94 -12.96
N ALA A 84 5.50 -5.98 -12.72
CA ALA A 84 5.86 -7.35 -13.06
C ALA A 84 6.13 -7.55 -14.55
N VAL A 85 5.33 -6.93 -15.43
CA VAL A 85 5.54 -6.99 -16.90
C VAL A 85 6.88 -6.39 -17.32
N ASN A 86 7.37 -5.38 -16.60
CA ASN A 86 8.63 -4.70 -16.90
C ASN A 86 9.80 -5.26 -16.07
N PHE A 87 9.57 -6.33 -15.30
CA PHE A 87 10.60 -6.91 -14.45
C PHE A 87 11.52 -7.81 -15.29
N SER A 88 12.60 -7.22 -15.79
CA SER A 88 13.76 -7.97 -16.26
C SER A 88 14.51 -8.49 -15.05
N GLY A 89 14.26 -9.74 -14.65
CA GLY A 89 14.87 -10.36 -13.49
C GLY A 89 16.39 -10.17 -13.48
N GLY A 90 16.89 -9.40 -12.52
CA GLY A 90 18.31 -9.35 -12.20
C GLY A 90 18.65 -10.55 -11.36
N ALA A 91 19.28 -11.55 -11.97
CA ALA A 91 20.11 -12.52 -11.27
C ALA A 91 21.48 -11.89 -11.00
#